data_AF-A0A925DRQ0-F1
#
_entry.id   AF-A0A925DRQ0-F1
#
_cell.length_a   1.000
_cell.length_b   1.000
_cell.length_c   1.000
_cell.angle_alpha   90.00
_cell.angle_beta   90.00
_cell.angle_gamma   90.00
#
_symmetry.space_group_name_H-M   'P 1'
#
loop_
_entity.id
_entity.type
_entity.pdbx_description
1 polymer ?
#
loop_
_entity_poly.entity_id
_entity_poly.type
_entity_poly.pdbx_seq_one_letter_code
_entity_poly.pdbx_strand_id
1 'polypeptide(L)'
;FDFEYIEPYDPGFAKSVMQEWVNSFSAVYVQTVPGANLKTIEKNINEIIKKHNPTDKVSTYFAFPMSKWHLQSDFKNGVNVGGMIEYVKLFSIIAIIILIIACINFMNLSTARSEKKAKEVGIRKTLGSGKKQLITQFFCESMLFTLIACTLSVLFVYLLLPSFNSLTGKQLGPEILQPFFWIGVFSIMIFTGFISGSYPALYLSSFNPIAVLKGNMLSGKKALLPRRILVTSQFVISILLISATIIVYQQIQHVKNRASGYDSENLVMIPSTEDLNRNFSVVKEELLKTGAIDAVTRTSSPLTEVWWSSPGPDCIGKPAKGQIVFTGLTTDADFTKTLGIKILHGKDFSGMPADSSCMLLNKTAVEVMGLKNPVGMQMRYANTIYTVKGVVDDIVMESPFKPVSPLMIYYDDKSSGFINLRLNQAIPAHQSIKYAEAIIKKYNPSYPFEYEFVNEVYNRKFISEELISKLTTIFASLAIFICCIGLAGLTAFTIEKRTRELGVRKVLGASLTQLAKLISREFIQLVSIAFVITIPLTWILMNKWLQNYSFHISINVWVFIAVGFLVLALTLIIVFLNILRTGNKNPIKSLRNE
;
A
#
# COMPACT_ATOMS: atom_id res chain seq x y z
N PHE A 1 6.33 27.15 -17.83
CA PHE A 1 6.72 25.87 -18.43
C PHE A 1 8.15 26.04 -18.86
N ASP A 2 9.08 25.43 -18.13
CA ASP A 2 10.48 25.39 -18.53
C ASP A 2 10.64 24.18 -19.44
N PHE A 3 10.99 24.42 -20.70
CA PHE A 3 11.24 23.36 -21.67
C PHE A 3 12.74 23.32 -21.94
N GLU A 4 13.33 22.13 -21.88
CA GLU A 4 14.78 21.95 -22.11
C GLU A 4 15.14 22.02 -23.61
N TYR A 5 14.19 21.69 -24.50
CA TYR A 5 14.30 21.93 -25.95
C TYR A 5 12.92 21.88 -26.64
N ILE A 6 12.88 22.26 -27.93
CA ILE A 6 11.70 22.23 -28.79
C ILE A 6 12.04 21.39 -30.02
N GLU A 7 11.21 20.40 -30.33
CA GLU A 7 11.35 19.54 -31.51
C GLU A 7 10.23 19.80 -32.53
N PRO A 8 10.52 19.82 -33.85
CA PRO A 8 9.49 19.93 -34.87
C PRO A 8 8.61 18.68 -34.87
N TYR A 9 7.30 18.86 -34.68
CA TYR A 9 6.33 17.76 -34.81
C TYR A 9 6.21 17.34 -36.28
N ASP A 10 6.56 16.11 -36.64
CA ASP A 10 6.33 15.56 -37.98
C ASP A 10 4.85 15.19 -38.16
N PRO A 11 4.08 15.92 -38.98
CA PRO A 11 2.67 15.64 -39.19
C PRO A 11 2.45 14.42 -40.11
N GLY A 12 3.46 13.90 -40.80
CA GLY A 12 3.33 12.80 -41.77
C GLY A 12 2.90 11.49 -41.12
N PHE A 13 3.65 11.04 -40.11
CA PHE A 13 3.31 9.86 -39.32
C PHE A 13 1.94 10.01 -38.66
N ALA A 14 1.71 11.14 -37.98
CA ALA A 14 0.44 11.41 -37.32
C ALA A 14 -0.76 11.40 -38.29
N LYS A 15 -0.63 12.00 -39.48
CA LYS A 15 -1.67 11.97 -40.51
C LYS A 15 -1.95 10.56 -41.02
N SER A 16 -0.92 9.74 -41.20
CA SER A 16 -1.09 8.35 -41.64
C SER A 16 -1.83 7.50 -40.59
N VAL A 17 -1.45 7.64 -39.32
CA VAL A 17 -2.06 6.94 -38.18
C VAL A 17 -3.50 7.42 -37.93
N MET A 18 -3.79 8.71 -38.14
CA MET A 18 -5.15 9.26 -38.01
C MET A 18 -6.16 8.73 -39.04
N GLN A 19 -5.68 8.17 -40.16
CA GLN A 19 -6.56 7.57 -41.19
C GLN A 19 -6.86 6.09 -40.92
N GLU A 20 -6.18 5.47 -39.96
CA GLU A 20 -6.28 4.05 -39.66
C GLU A 20 -7.23 3.80 -38.47
N TRP A 21 -8.46 3.39 -38.77
CA TRP A 21 -9.53 3.18 -37.77
C TRP A 21 -9.30 2.05 -36.77
N VAL A 22 -8.31 1.19 -37.02
CA VAL A 22 -7.97 0.05 -36.15
C VAL A 22 -6.81 0.39 -35.21
N ASN A 23 -6.13 1.51 -35.44
CA ASN A 23 -4.94 1.89 -34.70
C ASN A 23 -5.29 2.50 -33.34
N SER A 24 -4.60 2.07 -32.28
CA SER A 24 -4.77 2.54 -30.91
C SER A 24 -3.50 3.16 -30.31
N PHE A 25 -2.62 3.68 -31.15
CA PHE A 25 -1.32 4.22 -30.74
C PHE A 25 -1.41 5.50 -29.91
N SER A 26 -2.45 6.32 -30.10
CA SER A 26 -2.58 7.63 -29.45
C SER A 26 -3.68 7.66 -28.39
N ALA A 27 -3.40 8.33 -27.27
CA ALA A 27 -4.42 8.68 -26.29
C ALA A 27 -5.35 9.76 -26.88
N VAL A 28 -6.65 9.49 -26.91
CA VAL A 28 -7.66 10.42 -27.43
C VAL A 28 -8.37 11.11 -26.27
N TYR A 29 -8.25 12.44 -26.21
CA TYR A 29 -8.93 13.27 -25.22
C TYR A 29 -10.13 13.98 -25.83
N VAL A 30 -11.30 13.86 -25.18
CA VAL A 30 -12.54 14.49 -25.64
C VAL A 30 -12.96 15.56 -24.63
N GLN A 31 -12.95 16.82 -25.06
CA GLN A 31 -13.52 17.91 -24.27
C GLN A 31 -15.03 17.98 -24.52
N THR A 32 -15.82 17.74 -23.46
CA THR A 32 -17.28 17.76 -23.54
C THR A 32 -17.86 19.13 -23.20
N VAL A 33 -18.99 19.48 -23.80
CA VAL A 33 -19.78 20.65 -23.35
C VAL A 33 -20.29 20.44 -21.91
N PRO A 34 -20.43 21.50 -21.09
CA PRO A 34 -20.97 21.38 -19.74
C PRO A 34 -22.34 20.69 -19.73
N GLY A 35 -22.50 19.66 -18.89
CA GLY A 35 -23.76 18.89 -18.79
C GLY A 35 -23.95 17.79 -19.86
N ALA A 36 -22.94 17.52 -20.70
CA ALA A 36 -23.02 16.45 -21.67
C ALA A 36 -23.25 15.07 -21.02
N ASN A 37 -24.11 14.26 -21.62
CA ASN A 37 -24.37 12.90 -21.16
C ASN A 37 -23.30 11.93 -21.70
N LEU A 38 -22.45 11.44 -20.80
CA LEU A 38 -21.39 10.47 -21.12
C LEU A 38 -21.93 9.23 -21.85
N LYS A 39 -23.08 8.69 -21.45
CA LYS A 39 -23.66 7.49 -22.09
C LYS A 39 -24.01 7.73 -23.56
N THR A 40 -24.47 8.93 -23.88
CA THR A 40 -24.78 9.31 -25.28
C THR A 40 -23.50 9.41 -26.10
N ILE A 41 -22.44 9.99 -25.53
CA ILE A 41 -21.13 10.09 -26.18
C ILE A 41 -20.57 8.69 -26.45
N GLU A 42 -20.57 7.82 -25.45
CA GLU A 42 -20.11 6.43 -25.57
C GLU A 42 -20.86 5.68 -26.66
N LYS A 43 -22.20 5.83 -26.72
CA LYS A 43 -23.02 5.23 -27.77
C LYS A 43 -22.57 5.70 -29.15
N ASN A 44 -22.40 7.01 -29.34
CA ASN A 44 -21.99 7.58 -30.63
C ASN A 44 -20.59 7.13 -31.04
N ILE A 45 -19.63 7.07 -30.10
CA ILE A 45 -18.26 6.57 -30.37
C ILE A 45 -18.30 5.12 -30.86
N ASN A 46 -19.03 4.25 -30.16
CA ASN A 46 -19.14 2.84 -30.54
C ASN A 46 -19.86 2.66 -31.89
N GLU A 47 -20.85 3.49 -32.23
CA GLU A 47 -21.51 3.46 -33.53
C GLU A 47 -20.55 3.85 -34.67
N ILE A 48 -19.72 4.88 -34.47
CA ILE A 48 -18.72 5.32 -35.45
C ILE A 48 -17.68 4.22 -35.70
N ILE A 49 -17.17 3.60 -34.64
CA ILE A 49 -16.14 2.56 -34.76
C ILE A 49 -16.70 1.31 -35.44
N LYS A 50 -17.90 0.86 -35.06
CA LYS A 50 -18.57 -0.28 -35.74
C LYS A 50 -18.79 -0.04 -37.22
N LYS A 51 -19.04 1.21 -37.62
CA LYS A 51 -19.22 1.57 -39.04
C LYS A 51 -17.92 1.44 -39.83
N HIS A 52 -16.78 1.80 -39.25
CA HIS A 52 -15.48 1.82 -39.94
C HIS A 52 -14.65 0.54 -39.74
N ASN A 53 -14.94 -0.25 -38.71
CA ASN A 53 -14.31 -1.53 -38.43
C ASN A 53 -15.36 -2.61 -38.10
N PRO A 54 -16.11 -3.11 -39.09
CA PRO A 54 -17.18 -4.09 -38.88
C PRO A 54 -16.68 -5.49 -38.43
N THR A 55 -15.37 -5.74 -38.54
CA THR A 55 -14.72 -6.98 -38.11
C THR A 55 -14.45 -7.03 -36.62
N ASP A 56 -14.40 -5.89 -35.93
CA ASP A 56 -14.23 -5.84 -34.48
C ASP A 56 -15.59 -6.01 -33.76
N LYS A 57 -15.80 -7.22 -33.22
CA LYS A 57 -17.00 -7.57 -32.45
C LYS A 57 -16.78 -7.56 -30.95
N VAL A 58 -15.57 -7.25 -30.49
CA VAL A 58 -15.13 -7.48 -29.11
C VAL A 58 -14.86 -6.18 -28.38
N SER A 59 -14.31 -5.16 -29.06
CA SER A 59 -13.93 -3.90 -28.41
C SER A 59 -15.15 -3.03 -28.09
N THR A 60 -15.18 -2.49 -26.87
CA THR A 60 -16.14 -1.47 -26.44
C THR A 60 -15.40 -0.26 -25.93
N TYR A 61 -15.73 0.91 -26.45
CA TYR A 61 -15.09 2.17 -26.10
C TYR A 61 -15.96 2.92 -25.09
N PHE A 62 -15.35 3.48 -24.06
CA PHE A 62 -16.05 4.19 -23.00
C PHE A 62 -15.36 5.52 -22.69
N ALA A 63 -16.13 6.49 -22.20
CA ALA A 63 -15.62 7.83 -21.88
C ALA A 63 -15.38 7.91 -20.38
N PHE A 64 -14.13 8.13 -19.98
CA PHE A 64 -13.77 8.18 -18.57
C PHE A 64 -13.35 9.59 -18.12
N PRO A 65 -14.08 10.25 -17.19
CA PRO A 65 -13.78 11.62 -16.79
C PRO A 65 -12.38 11.79 -16.21
N MET A 66 -11.65 12.81 -16.70
CA MET A 66 -10.28 13.11 -16.28
C MET A 66 -10.14 13.35 -14.78
N SER A 67 -11.16 13.90 -14.13
CA SER A 67 -11.21 14.10 -12.67
C SER A 67 -11.14 12.81 -11.86
N LYS A 68 -11.39 11.64 -12.47
CA LYS A 68 -11.37 10.33 -11.80
C LYS A 68 -10.10 9.52 -12.05
N TRP A 69 -9.26 9.92 -13.01
CA TRP A 69 -8.11 9.12 -13.45
C TRP A 69 -7.14 8.80 -12.32
N HIS A 70 -6.91 9.75 -11.42
CA HIS A 70 -5.98 9.54 -10.32
C HIS A 70 -6.42 8.46 -9.33
N LEU A 71 -7.71 8.43 -8.96
CA LEU A 71 -8.23 7.54 -7.92
C LEU A 71 -8.77 6.22 -8.48
N GLN A 72 -9.29 6.25 -9.70
CA GLN A 72 -10.00 5.15 -10.34
C GLN A 72 -9.30 4.79 -11.66
N SER A 73 -8.04 4.37 -11.58
CA SER A 73 -7.19 4.09 -12.74
C SER A 73 -7.23 2.65 -13.25
N ASP A 74 -7.74 1.69 -12.47
CA ASP A 74 -7.68 0.27 -12.84
C ASP A 74 -8.98 -0.22 -13.46
N PHE A 75 -8.87 -0.92 -14.59
CA PHE A 75 -9.99 -1.41 -15.39
C PHE A 75 -9.79 -2.87 -15.77
N LYS A 76 -10.84 -3.69 -15.63
CA LYS A 76 -10.90 -5.04 -16.20
C LYS A 76 -12.13 -5.14 -17.09
N ASN A 77 -11.92 -5.48 -18.36
CA ASN A 77 -12.98 -5.61 -19.37
C ASN A 77 -13.91 -4.38 -19.45
N GLY A 78 -13.33 -3.17 -19.41
CA GLY A 78 -14.09 -1.91 -19.47
C GLY A 78 -14.82 -1.52 -18.17
N VAL A 79 -14.71 -2.32 -17.10
CA VAL A 79 -15.27 -1.97 -15.78
C VAL A 79 -14.15 -1.49 -14.87
N ASN A 80 -14.35 -0.32 -14.25
CA ASN A 80 -13.43 0.18 -13.25
C ASN A 80 -13.43 -0.75 -12.03
N VAL A 81 -12.29 -1.38 -11.76
CA VAL A 81 -12.12 -2.29 -10.63
C VAL A 81 -11.44 -1.64 -9.43
N GLY A 82 -10.98 -0.39 -9.56
CA GLY A 82 -10.37 0.36 -8.47
C GLY A 82 -9.20 1.22 -8.93
N GLY A 83 -8.12 1.19 -8.15
CA GLY A 83 -6.95 2.04 -8.31
C GLY A 83 -6.53 2.62 -6.97
N MET A 84 -5.97 3.84 -6.97
CA MET A 84 -5.48 4.47 -5.75
C MET A 84 -6.57 4.79 -4.71
N ILE A 85 -7.86 4.74 -5.09
CA ILE A 85 -8.98 4.89 -4.17
C ILE A 85 -9.00 3.85 -3.06
N GLU A 86 -8.45 2.65 -3.31
CA GLU A 86 -8.36 1.60 -2.30
C GLU A 86 -7.48 2.04 -1.13
N TYR A 87 -6.38 2.74 -1.41
CA TYR A 87 -5.48 3.28 -0.39
C TYR A 87 -6.14 4.40 0.43
N VAL A 88 -6.91 5.29 -0.22
CA VAL A 88 -7.67 6.34 0.49
C VAL A 88 -8.70 5.71 1.43
N LYS A 89 -9.42 4.69 0.97
CA LYS A 89 -10.38 3.93 1.79
C LYS A 89 -9.68 3.24 2.96
N LEU A 90 -8.56 2.57 2.71
CA LEU A 90 -7.77 1.89 3.74
C LEU A 90 -7.32 2.88 4.84
N PHE A 91 -6.72 4.01 4.48
CA PHE A 91 -6.26 5.00 5.46
C PHE A 91 -7.40 5.67 6.20
N SER A 92 -8.53 5.92 5.54
CA SER A 92 -9.73 6.46 6.19
C SER A 92 -10.29 5.48 7.22
N ILE A 93 -10.35 4.18 6.90
CA ILE A 93 -10.76 3.14 7.84
C ILE A 93 -9.81 3.09 9.04
N ILE A 94 -8.49 3.10 8.80
CA ILE A 94 -7.48 3.09 9.88
C ILE A 94 -7.61 4.33 10.77
N ALA A 95 -7.78 5.52 10.19
CA ALA A 95 -7.96 6.76 10.95
C ALA A 95 -9.21 6.71 11.85
N ILE A 96 -10.34 6.24 11.32
CA ILE A 96 -11.58 6.04 12.09
C ILE A 96 -11.36 5.04 13.22
N ILE A 97 -10.68 3.93 12.93
CA ILE A 97 -10.36 2.90 13.92
C ILE A 97 -9.52 3.48 15.06
N ILE A 98 -8.45 4.22 14.76
CA ILE A 98 -7.59 4.86 15.77
C ILE A 98 -8.37 5.88 16.61
N LEU A 99 -9.25 6.66 15.97
CA LEU A 99 -10.13 7.59 16.67
C LEU A 99 -11.07 6.87 17.65
N ILE A 100 -11.64 5.73 17.24
CA ILE A 100 -12.48 4.89 18.09
C ILE A 100 -11.67 4.33 19.28
N ILE A 101 -10.44 3.86 19.05
CA ILE A 101 -9.53 3.41 20.14
C ILE A 101 -9.31 4.55 21.15
N ALA A 102 -9.03 5.77 20.67
CA ALA A 102 -8.82 6.92 21.53
C ALA A 102 -10.07 7.27 22.35
N CYS A 103 -11.25 7.25 21.72
CA CYS A 103 -12.53 7.45 22.40
C CYS A 103 -12.78 6.38 23.48
N ILE A 104 -12.59 5.10 23.14
CA ILE A 104 -12.74 3.97 24.09
C ILE A 104 -11.76 4.12 25.25
N ASN A 105 -10.52 4.50 24.96
CA ASN A 105 -9.50 4.74 25.98
C ASN A 105 -9.94 5.85 26.95
N PHE A 106 -10.40 6.99 26.43
CA PHE A 106 -10.93 8.08 27.26
C PHE A 106 -12.15 7.62 28.07
N MET A 107 -13.11 6.91 27.48
CA MET A 107 -14.25 6.36 28.21
C MET A 107 -13.80 5.48 29.37
N ASN A 108 -12.83 4.59 29.12
CA ASN A 108 -12.31 3.67 30.12
C ASN A 108 -11.62 4.42 31.28
N LEU A 109 -10.81 5.43 30.98
CA LEU A 109 -10.15 6.29 31.97
C LEU A 109 -11.14 7.14 32.77
N SER A 110 -12.10 7.77 32.09
CA SER A 110 -13.14 8.60 32.71
C SER A 110 -14.09 7.77 33.57
N THR A 111 -14.42 6.55 33.15
CA THR A 111 -15.19 5.58 33.95
C THR A 111 -14.42 5.10 35.17
N ALA A 112 -13.11 4.88 35.06
CA ALA A 112 -12.29 4.56 36.22
C ALA A 112 -12.35 5.70 37.27
N ARG A 113 -12.29 6.96 36.85
CA ARG A 113 -12.37 8.11 37.77
C ARG A 113 -13.78 8.38 38.32
N SER A 114 -14.82 7.80 37.70
CA SER A 114 -16.18 8.22 37.96
C SER A 114 -16.80 7.67 39.25
N GLU A 115 -16.21 6.65 39.87
CA GLU A 115 -16.66 6.18 41.19
C GLU A 115 -16.38 7.17 42.32
N LYS A 116 -15.28 7.94 42.23
CA LYS A 116 -15.06 9.08 43.15
C LYS A 116 -16.13 10.15 42.95
N LYS A 117 -16.50 10.41 41.68
CA LYS A 117 -17.59 11.33 41.32
C LYS A 117 -18.97 10.77 41.67
N ALA A 118 -19.14 9.47 41.88
CA ALA A 118 -20.44 8.87 42.22
C ALA A 118 -20.96 9.34 43.60
N LYS A 119 -20.07 9.54 44.59
CA LYS A 119 -20.44 10.14 45.89
C LYS A 119 -20.94 11.58 45.72
N GLU A 120 -20.24 12.38 44.92
CA GLU A 120 -20.64 13.77 44.59
C GLU A 120 -22.00 13.82 43.89
N VAL A 121 -22.22 12.94 42.90
CA VAL A 121 -23.50 12.82 42.18
C VAL A 121 -24.63 12.34 43.11
N GLY A 122 -24.34 11.42 44.02
CA GLY A 122 -25.30 10.95 45.04
C GLY A 122 -25.77 12.08 45.95
N ILE A 123 -24.84 12.89 46.45
CA ILE A 123 -25.13 14.08 47.27
C ILE A 123 -25.95 15.11 46.46
N ARG A 124 -25.57 15.37 45.21
CA ARG A 124 -26.31 16.30 44.34
C ARG A 124 -27.74 15.85 44.04
N LYS A 125 -27.96 14.55 43.82
CA LYS A 125 -29.31 13.99 43.63
C LYS A 125 -30.15 14.11 44.90
N THR A 126 -29.57 13.91 46.08
CA THR A 126 -30.28 14.12 47.35
C THR A 126 -30.61 15.59 47.60
N LEU A 127 -29.81 16.51 47.04
CA LEU A 127 -30.07 17.96 47.05
C LEU A 127 -30.99 18.42 45.90
N GLY A 128 -31.62 17.50 45.15
CA GLY A 128 -32.64 17.82 44.14
C GLY A 128 -32.15 17.93 42.69
N SER A 129 -30.88 17.63 42.39
CA SER A 129 -30.38 17.65 41.01
C SER A 129 -31.02 16.56 40.15
N GLY A 130 -31.71 16.97 39.08
CA GLY A 130 -32.36 16.05 38.14
C GLY A 130 -31.38 15.25 37.27
N LYS A 131 -31.80 14.07 36.80
CA LYS A 131 -31.00 13.20 35.92
C LYS A 131 -30.51 13.90 34.65
N LYS A 132 -31.35 14.74 34.03
CA LYS A 132 -31.00 15.51 32.82
C LYS A 132 -29.90 16.52 33.08
N GLN A 133 -29.95 17.24 34.21
CA GLN A 133 -28.95 18.26 34.55
C GLN A 133 -27.55 17.65 34.76
N LEU A 134 -27.48 16.47 35.39
CA LEU A 134 -26.23 15.71 35.55
C LEU A 134 -25.68 15.21 34.21
N ILE A 135 -26.55 14.70 33.32
CA ILE A 135 -26.14 14.26 31.98
C ILE A 135 -25.54 15.44 31.20
N THR A 136 -26.23 16.59 31.17
CA THR A 136 -25.75 17.78 30.46
C THR A 136 -24.41 18.27 31.01
N GLN A 137 -24.24 18.27 32.34
CA GLN A 137 -22.97 18.64 32.97
C GLN A 137 -21.81 17.73 32.52
N PHE A 138 -22.00 16.40 32.50
CA PHE A 138 -20.95 15.47 32.07
C PHE A 138 -20.62 15.57 30.57
N PHE A 139 -21.62 15.81 29.73
CA PHE A 139 -21.38 16.09 28.32
C PHE A 139 -20.62 17.40 28.11
N CYS A 140 -20.97 18.48 28.83
CA CYS A 140 -20.23 19.74 28.78
C CYS A 140 -18.77 19.58 29.26
N GLU A 141 -18.52 18.84 30.34
CA GLU A 141 -17.17 18.56 30.81
C GLU A 141 -16.36 17.80 29.74
N SER A 142 -16.96 16.75 29.15
CA SER A 142 -16.32 15.97 28.08
C SER A 142 -16.03 16.85 26.85
N MET A 143 -16.98 17.72 26.49
CA MET A 143 -16.87 18.62 25.35
C MET A 143 -15.76 19.66 25.54
N LEU A 144 -15.58 20.18 26.76
CA LEU A 144 -14.47 21.08 27.10
C LEU A 144 -13.11 20.39 26.97
N PHE A 145 -12.99 19.14 27.44
CA PHE A 145 -11.76 18.36 27.23
C PHE A 145 -11.49 18.11 25.76
N THR A 146 -12.51 17.79 24.95
CA THR A 146 -12.32 17.61 23.51
C THR A 146 -11.99 18.91 22.78
N LEU A 147 -12.47 20.05 23.26
CA LEU A 147 -12.10 21.36 22.71
C LEU A 147 -10.60 21.63 22.95
N ILE A 148 -10.11 21.43 24.17
CA ILE A 148 -8.68 21.57 24.50
C ILE A 148 -7.83 20.56 23.71
N ALA A 149 -8.29 19.32 23.57
CA ALA A 149 -7.60 18.33 22.76
C ALA A 149 -7.58 18.71 21.27
N CYS A 150 -8.66 19.30 20.76
CA CYS A 150 -8.77 19.76 19.39
C CYS A 150 -7.80 20.91 19.10
N THR A 151 -7.68 21.89 19.99
CA THR A 151 -6.72 22.99 19.82
C THR A 151 -5.27 22.48 19.81
N LEU A 152 -4.93 21.57 20.72
CA LEU A 152 -3.63 20.90 20.72
C LEU A 152 -3.41 20.06 19.46
N SER A 153 -4.45 19.38 18.96
CA SER A 153 -4.37 18.59 17.73
C SER A 153 -4.07 19.46 16.51
N VAL A 154 -4.71 20.62 16.37
CA VAL A 154 -4.44 21.57 15.28
C VAL A 154 -2.99 22.07 15.35
N LEU A 155 -2.49 22.37 16.55
CA LEU A 155 -1.09 22.74 16.76
C LEU A 155 -0.13 21.61 16.35
N PHE A 156 -0.40 20.36 16.75
CA PHE A 156 0.42 19.21 16.35
C PHE A 156 0.39 18.96 14.84
N VAL A 157 -0.77 19.11 14.19
CA VAL A 157 -0.86 19.01 12.73
C VAL A 157 0.06 20.03 12.07
N TYR A 158 0.04 21.29 12.52
CA TYR A 158 0.92 22.33 11.98
C TYR A 158 2.41 21.99 12.15
N LEU A 159 2.81 21.51 13.33
CA LEU A 159 4.20 21.15 13.62
C LEU A 159 4.69 19.90 12.86
N LEU A 160 3.82 18.92 12.64
CA LEU A 160 4.17 17.64 12.00
C LEU A 160 3.97 17.64 10.49
N LEU A 161 3.24 18.62 9.94
CA LEU A 161 2.96 18.73 8.50
C LEU A 161 4.23 18.76 7.63
N PRO A 162 5.32 19.48 7.99
CA PRO A 162 6.56 19.45 7.20
C PRO A 162 7.17 18.05 7.11
N SER A 163 7.21 17.31 8.22
CA SER A 163 7.70 15.93 8.24
C SER A 163 6.79 14.99 7.43
N PHE A 164 5.48 15.19 7.50
CA PHE A 164 4.51 14.43 6.69
C PHE A 164 4.66 14.72 5.19
N ASN A 165 4.90 15.98 4.82
CA ASN A 165 5.17 16.41 3.44
C ASN A 165 6.46 15.77 2.89
N SER A 166 7.53 15.73 3.70
CA SER A 166 8.77 15.05 3.34
C SER A 166 8.56 13.54 3.16
N LEU A 167 7.79 12.89 4.05
CA LEU A 167 7.50 11.46 3.96
C LEU A 167 6.66 11.10 2.72
N THR A 168 5.69 11.95 2.37
CA THR A 168 4.76 11.71 1.25
C THR A 168 5.23 12.28 -0.08
N GLY A 169 6.28 13.09 -0.09
CA GLY A 169 6.73 13.82 -1.27
C GLY A 169 5.67 14.81 -1.78
N LYS A 170 4.83 15.35 -0.89
CA LYS A 170 3.73 16.27 -1.22
C LYS A 170 3.94 17.61 -0.54
N GLN A 171 3.35 18.67 -1.10
CA GLN A 171 3.31 20.00 -0.51
C GLN A 171 1.89 20.28 -0.04
N LEU A 172 1.52 19.74 1.12
CA LEU A 172 0.26 20.06 1.76
C LEU A 172 0.44 21.31 2.63
N GLY A 173 -0.42 22.30 2.45
CA GLY A 173 -0.57 23.44 3.35
C GLY A 173 -1.77 23.23 4.27
N PRO A 174 -1.76 23.78 5.49
CA PRO A 174 -2.95 23.77 6.32
C PRO A 174 -3.95 24.75 5.69
N GLU A 175 -5.03 24.24 5.10
CA GLU A 175 -6.08 25.04 4.44
C GLU A 175 -6.98 25.78 5.46
N ILE A 176 -6.37 26.49 6.42
CA ILE A 176 -7.05 27.13 7.56
C ILE A 176 -8.07 28.18 7.10
N LEU A 177 -7.87 28.76 5.91
CA LEU A 177 -8.77 29.73 5.30
C LEU A 177 -10.00 29.09 4.65
N GLN A 178 -10.00 27.77 4.41
CA GLN A 178 -11.14 27.11 3.79
C GLN A 178 -12.22 26.76 4.83
N PRO A 179 -13.49 27.17 4.64
CA PRO A 179 -14.57 26.85 5.57
C PRO A 179 -14.79 25.34 5.76
N PHE A 180 -14.56 24.54 4.71
CA PHE A 180 -14.75 23.09 4.74
C PHE A 180 -13.81 22.39 5.73
N PHE A 181 -12.59 22.90 5.89
CA PHE A 181 -11.62 22.41 6.88
C PHE A 181 -12.19 22.49 8.30
N TRP A 182 -12.74 23.65 8.67
CA TRP A 182 -13.32 23.86 9.99
C TRP A 182 -14.59 23.05 10.22
N ILE A 183 -15.43 22.87 9.20
CA ILE A 183 -16.59 21.96 9.28
C ILE A 183 -16.12 20.54 9.62
N GLY A 184 -15.04 20.05 8.99
CA GLY A 184 -14.44 18.75 9.30
C GLY A 184 -13.93 18.67 10.74
N VAL A 185 -13.15 19.66 11.19
CA VAL A 185 -12.60 19.75 12.55
C VAL A 185 -13.71 19.75 13.60
N PHE A 186 -14.73 20.59 13.43
CA PHE A 186 -15.87 20.65 14.35
C PHE A 186 -16.68 19.36 14.35
N SER A 187 -16.83 18.71 13.20
CA SER A 187 -17.52 17.42 13.09
C SER A 187 -16.79 16.33 13.91
N ILE A 188 -15.46 16.25 13.79
CA ILE A 188 -14.64 15.30 14.56
C ILE A 188 -14.68 15.63 16.07
N MET A 189 -14.60 16.91 16.44
CA MET A 189 -14.68 17.34 17.84
C MET A 189 -16.02 16.97 18.47
N ILE A 190 -17.14 17.25 17.79
CA ILE A 190 -18.48 16.90 18.26
C ILE A 190 -18.60 15.38 18.37
N PHE A 191 -18.23 14.65 17.33
CA PHE A 191 -18.28 13.18 17.30
C PHE A 191 -17.48 12.56 18.47
N THR A 192 -16.25 13.02 18.68
CA THR A 192 -15.40 12.54 19.78
C THR A 192 -15.97 12.91 21.15
N GLY A 193 -16.45 14.14 21.35
CA GLY A 193 -17.07 14.59 22.59
C GLY A 193 -18.30 13.78 22.97
N PHE A 194 -19.19 13.53 21.99
CA PHE A 194 -20.40 12.74 22.21
C PHE A 194 -20.08 11.28 22.52
N ILE A 195 -19.23 10.65 21.72
CA ILE A 195 -18.89 9.24 21.91
C ILE A 195 -18.17 9.08 23.25
N SER A 196 -17.11 9.84 23.49
CA SER A 196 -16.30 9.73 24.72
C SER A 196 -17.07 10.05 26.01
N GLY A 197 -18.04 10.98 25.95
CA GLY A 197 -18.90 11.35 27.08
C GLY A 197 -20.13 10.46 27.28
N SER A 198 -20.54 9.69 26.26
CA SER A 198 -21.78 8.90 26.27
C SER A 198 -21.84 7.88 27.41
N TYR A 199 -20.78 7.08 27.58
CA TYR A 199 -20.76 6.01 28.57
C TYR A 199 -20.75 6.55 30.01
N PRO A 200 -19.86 7.48 30.41
CA PRO A 200 -19.93 8.12 31.72
C PRO A 200 -21.30 8.76 31.96
N ALA A 201 -21.82 9.57 31.03
CA ALA A 201 -23.06 10.32 31.24
C ALA A 201 -24.28 9.40 31.43
N LEU A 202 -24.43 8.36 30.61
CA LEU A 202 -25.57 7.44 30.69
C LEU A 202 -25.47 6.48 31.87
N TYR A 203 -24.28 5.94 32.13
CA TYR A 203 -24.06 4.98 33.21
C TYR A 203 -24.12 5.66 34.60
N LEU A 204 -23.39 6.77 34.80
CA LEU A 204 -23.34 7.47 36.10
C LEU A 204 -24.67 8.13 36.47
N SER A 205 -25.37 8.70 35.50
CA SER A 205 -26.67 9.36 35.76
C SER A 205 -27.76 8.36 36.18
N SER A 206 -27.57 7.06 35.94
CA SER A 206 -28.51 6.01 36.33
C SER A 206 -28.39 5.56 37.79
N PHE A 207 -27.38 6.03 38.54
CA PHE A 207 -27.15 5.55 39.91
C PHE A 207 -28.24 5.95 40.90
N ASN A 208 -28.60 5.00 41.77
CA ASN A 208 -29.58 5.17 42.83
C ASN A 208 -28.88 5.72 44.10
N PRO A 209 -29.19 6.94 44.59
CA PRO A 209 -28.44 7.61 45.66
C PRO A 209 -28.32 6.80 46.95
N ILE A 210 -29.37 6.05 47.28
CA ILE A 210 -29.46 5.27 48.53
C ILE A 210 -28.43 4.11 48.54
N ALA A 211 -28.18 3.48 47.39
CA ALA A 211 -27.19 2.40 47.28
C ALA A 211 -25.75 2.93 47.32
N VAL A 212 -25.50 4.13 46.78
CA VAL A 212 -24.18 4.77 46.76
C VAL A 212 -23.78 5.27 48.15
N LEU A 213 -24.73 5.84 48.91
CA LEU A 213 -24.48 6.39 50.25
C LEU A 213 -24.36 5.32 51.34
N LYS A 214 -25.03 4.17 51.18
CA LYS A 214 -24.91 3.02 52.11
C LYS A 214 -23.65 2.16 51.90
N GLY A 215 -22.77 2.50 50.95
CA GLY A 215 -21.56 1.72 50.65
C GLY A 215 -21.81 0.38 49.93
N ASN A 216 -23.08 -0.05 49.82
CA ASN A 216 -23.52 -1.17 48.99
C ASN A 216 -23.54 -0.75 47.50
N MET A 217 -22.37 -0.41 46.95
CA MET A 217 -22.24 -0.40 45.49
C MET A 217 -22.58 -1.81 45.02
N LEU A 218 -23.63 -1.93 44.20
CA LEU A 218 -23.98 -3.15 43.48
C LEU A 218 -22.80 -3.52 42.55
N SER A 219 -21.78 -4.16 43.12
CA SER A 219 -20.63 -4.76 42.43
C SER A 219 -21.04 -6.07 41.75
N GLY A 220 -22.22 -6.09 41.12
CA GLY A 220 -22.71 -7.24 40.40
C GLY A 220 -21.93 -7.42 39.10
N LYS A 221 -21.78 -8.68 38.67
CA LYS A 221 -21.16 -9.10 37.38
C LYS A 221 -21.62 -8.27 36.15
N LYS A 222 -22.81 -7.65 36.20
CA LYS A 222 -23.39 -6.79 35.15
C LYS A 222 -22.67 -5.44 34.98
N ALA A 223 -22.04 -4.87 36.01
CA ALA A 223 -21.31 -3.59 35.93
C ALA A 223 -19.93 -3.71 35.26
N LEU A 224 -19.34 -4.91 35.27
CA LEU A 224 -18.00 -5.20 34.72
C LEU A 224 -18.02 -5.59 33.24
N LEU A 225 -19.15 -6.12 32.74
CA LEU A 225 -19.29 -6.63 31.39
C LEU A 225 -19.02 -5.57 30.29
N PRO A 226 -19.59 -4.35 30.34
CA PRO A 226 -19.38 -3.36 29.27
C PRO A 226 -17.92 -2.91 29.18
N ARG A 227 -17.24 -2.74 30.32
CA ARG A 227 -15.81 -2.41 30.38
C ARG A 227 -14.94 -3.51 29.77
N ARG A 228 -15.25 -4.77 30.07
CA ARG A 228 -14.52 -5.91 29.47
C ARG A 228 -14.68 -5.93 27.95
N ILE A 229 -15.88 -5.67 27.44
CA ILE A 229 -16.13 -5.57 26.00
C ILE A 229 -15.29 -4.44 25.39
N LEU A 230 -15.34 -3.23 25.95
CA LEU A 230 -14.59 -2.07 25.46
C LEU A 230 -13.07 -2.34 25.41
N VAL A 231 -12.51 -2.91 26.46
CA VAL A 231 -11.06 -3.25 26.53
C VAL A 231 -10.72 -4.38 25.56
N THR A 232 -11.59 -5.39 25.43
CA THR A 232 -11.37 -6.49 24.48
C THR A 232 -11.39 -5.97 23.05
N SER A 233 -12.35 -5.12 22.67
CA SER A 233 -12.41 -4.49 21.35
C SER A 233 -11.16 -3.67 21.03
N GLN A 234 -10.62 -2.96 22.01
CA GLN A 234 -9.36 -2.23 21.87
C GLN A 234 -8.20 -3.17 21.51
N PHE A 235 -8.06 -4.29 22.24
CA PHE A 235 -7.04 -5.30 21.92
C PHE A 235 -7.28 -5.96 20.56
N VAL A 236 -8.53 -6.29 20.21
CA VAL A 236 -8.89 -6.88 18.92
C VAL A 236 -8.37 -6.01 17.78
N ILE A 237 -8.66 -4.71 17.86
CA ILE A 237 -8.26 -3.71 16.88
C ILE A 237 -6.73 -3.57 16.82
N SER A 238 -6.06 -3.44 17.97
CA SER A 238 -4.59 -3.31 18.00
C SER A 238 -3.92 -4.55 17.40
N ILE A 239 -4.32 -5.76 17.79
CA ILE A 239 -3.78 -7.02 17.24
C ILE A 239 -4.03 -7.08 15.73
N LEU A 240 -5.21 -6.66 15.27
CA LEU A 240 -5.58 -6.65 13.85
C LEU A 240 -4.65 -5.73 13.06
N LEU A 241 -4.46 -4.49 13.52
CA LEU A 241 -3.61 -3.51 12.84
C LEU A 241 -2.16 -3.99 12.78
N ILE A 242 -1.61 -4.49 13.88
CA ILE A 242 -0.21 -4.99 13.92
C ILE A 242 -0.04 -6.18 12.97
N SER A 243 -0.97 -7.14 13.01
CA SER A 243 -0.91 -8.31 12.14
C SER A 243 -1.04 -7.92 10.67
N ALA A 244 -1.94 -6.98 10.34
CA ALA A 244 -2.08 -6.44 8.99
C ALA A 244 -0.79 -5.75 8.52
N THR A 245 -0.16 -4.92 9.35
CA THR A 245 1.13 -4.27 9.03
C THR A 245 2.21 -5.29 8.72
N ILE A 246 2.35 -6.34 9.53
CA ILE A 246 3.37 -7.38 9.31
C ILE A 246 3.09 -8.13 8.00
N ILE A 247 1.83 -8.47 7.72
CA ILE A 247 1.45 -9.17 6.48
C ILE A 247 1.72 -8.28 5.25
N VAL A 248 1.35 -6.99 5.30
CA VAL A 248 1.63 -6.02 4.22
C VAL A 248 3.13 -5.89 3.99
N TYR A 249 3.91 -5.76 5.07
CA TYR A 249 5.37 -5.68 4.99
C TYR A 249 5.97 -6.95 4.37
N GLN A 250 5.53 -8.14 4.81
CA GLN A 250 5.98 -9.41 4.25
C GLN A 250 5.61 -9.53 2.76
N GLN A 251 4.41 -9.09 2.36
CA GLN A 251 3.98 -9.09 0.97
C GLN A 251 4.89 -8.19 0.11
N ILE A 252 5.21 -6.99 0.57
CA ILE A 252 6.10 -6.07 -0.15
C ILE A 252 7.51 -6.67 -0.29
N GLN A 253 8.07 -7.24 0.79
CA GLN A 253 9.37 -7.90 0.73
C GLN A 253 9.35 -9.11 -0.20
N HIS A 254 8.26 -9.88 -0.22
CA HIS A 254 8.11 -11.02 -1.12
C HIS A 254 8.14 -10.60 -2.60
N VAL A 255 7.44 -9.52 -2.95
CA VAL A 255 7.42 -9.00 -4.32
C VAL A 255 8.77 -8.36 -4.69
N LYS A 256 9.43 -7.66 -3.77
CA LYS A 256 10.76 -7.09 -4.00
C LYS A 256 11.83 -8.14 -4.26
N ASN A 257 11.76 -9.28 -3.55
CA ASN A 257 12.69 -10.39 -3.71
C ASN A 257 12.31 -11.32 -4.88
N ARG A 258 11.26 -11.00 -5.65
CA ARG A 258 10.89 -11.74 -6.85
C ARG A 258 11.97 -11.52 -7.91
N ALA A 259 12.46 -12.59 -8.50
CA ALA A 259 13.34 -12.50 -9.66
C ALA A 259 12.63 -11.75 -10.80
N SER A 260 13.24 -10.68 -11.28
CA SER A 260 12.77 -9.87 -12.41
C SER A 260 12.94 -10.58 -13.76
N GLY A 261 13.74 -11.64 -13.82
CA GLY A 261 14.08 -12.38 -15.06
C GLY A 261 15.24 -11.81 -15.85
N TYR A 262 15.80 -10.69 -15.40
CA TYR A 262 16.96 -10.02 -15.97
C TYR A 262 17.79 -9.39 -14.84
N ASP A 263 19.09 -9.21 -15.08
CA ASP A 263 19.96 -8.52 -14.12
C ASP A 263 19.80 -7.01 -14.30
N SER A 264 19.14 -6.36 -13.35
CA SER A 264 18.94 -4.90 -13.34
C SER A 264 20.16 -4.12 -12.84
N GLU A 265 21.11 -4.77 -12.16
CA GLU A 265 22.28 -4.10 -11.60
C GLU A 265 23.28 -3.74 -12.72
N ASN A 266 23.84 -2.53 -12.66
CA ASN A 266 24.79 -2.03 -13.68
C ASN A 266 24.22 -2.03 -15.10
N LEU A 267 22.90 -1.90 -15.26
CA LEU A 267 22.24 -1.80 -16.55
C LEU A 267 21.65 -0.39 -16.73
N VAL A 268 21.96 0.23 -17.87
CA VAL A 268 21.56 1.60 -18.19
C VAL A 268 20.79 1.64 -19.50
N MET A 269 19.69 2.38 -19.50
CA MET A 269 18.87 2.68 -20.68
C MET A 269 19.14 4.10 -21.13
N ILE A 270 19.36 4.27 -22.42
CA ILE A 270 19.52 5.57 -23.09
C ILE A 270 18.43 5.65 -24.17
N PRO A 271 17.59 6.69 -24.18
CA PRO A 271 16.66 6.93 -25.28
C PRO A 271 17.41 7.01 -26.61
N SER A 272 16.99 6.26 -27.61
CA SER A 272 17.65 6.27 -28.91
C SER A 272 17.08 7.39 -29.79
N THR A 273 17.95 8.11 -30.51
CA THR A 273 17.57 9.13 -31.48
C THR A 273 17.80 8.62 -32.91
N GLU A 274 17.29 9.33 -33.91
CA GLU A 274 17.52 8.95 -35.30
C GLU A 274 19.02 8.90 -35.65
N ASP A 275 19.80 9.87 -35.18
CA ASP A 275 21.25 9.94 -35.40
C ASP A 275 22.00 8.78 -34.71
N LEU A 276 21.60 8.41 -33.49
CA LEU A 276 22.18 7.25 -32.80
C LEU A 276 21.82 5.94 -33.49
N ASN A 277 20.60 5.80 -34.00
CA ASN A 277 20.17 4.60 -34.72
C ASN A 277 20.92 4.44 -36.04
N ARG A 278 21.12 5.53 -36.80
CA ARG A 278 21.89 5.52 -38.05
C ARG A 278 23.35 5.11 -37.81
N ASN A 279 23.94 5.54 -36.70
CA ASN A 279 25.35 5.29 -36.36
C ASN A 279 25.55 4.13 -35.37
N PHE A 280 24.51 3.33 -35.09
CA PHE A 280 24.52 2.40 -33.96
C PHE A 280 25.68 1.40 -33.98
N SER A 281 26.00 0.81 -35.13
CA SER A 281 27.08 -0.17 -35.23
C SER A 281 28.44 0.41 -34.80
N VAL A 282 28.72 1.67 -35.19
CA VAL A 282 29.96 2.37 -34.83
C VAL A 282 29.95 2.74 -33.35
N VAL A 283 28.82 3.26 -32.86
CA VAL A 283 28.62 3.60 -31.44
C VAL A 283 28.80 2.35 -30.56
N LYS A 284 28.20 1.22 -30.92
CA LYS A 284 28.34 -0.07 -30.22
C LYS A 284 29.80 -0.50 -30.14
N GLU A 285 30.55 -0.43 -31.24
CA GLU A 285 31.97 -0.79 -31.22
C GLU A 285 32.82 0.16 -30.37
N GLU A 286 32.61 1.47 -30.46
CA GLU A 286 33.36 2.44 -29.64
C GLU A 286 33.08 2.24 -28.15
N LEU A 287 31.81 2.01 -27.78
CA LEU A 287 31.40 1.74 -26.40
C LEU A 287 32.08 0.48 -25.85
N LEU A 288 32.08 -0.63 -26.61
CA LEU A 288 32.73 -1.87 -26.21
C LEU A 288 34.26 -1.73 -26.10
N LYS A 289 34.89 -0.95 -26.99
CA LYS A 289 36.35 -0.69 -26.98
C LYS A 289 36.81 0.07 -25.73
N THR A 290 35.93 0.78 -25.02
CA THR A 290 36.29 1.47 -23.77
C THR A 290 36.68 0.51 -22.64
N GLY A 291 36.23 -0.76 -22.70
CA GLY A 291 36.36 -1.72 -21.60
C GLY A 291 35.46 -1.40 -20.39
N ALA A 292 34.74 -0.28 -20.40
CA ALA A 292 33.80 0.13 -19.35
C ALA A 292 32.38 -0.40 -19.57
N ILE A 293 32.10 -0.95 -20.74
CA ILE A 293 30.81 -1.50 -21.16
C ILE A 293 31.04 -2.90 -21.71
N ASP A 294 30.38 -3.90 -21.12
CA ASP A 294 30.58 -5.32 -21.45
C ASP A 294 29.72 -5.79 -22.63
N ALA A 295 28.53 -5.18 -22.78
CA ALA A 295 27.56 -5.54 -23.80
C ALA A 295 26.59 -4.38 -24.10
N VAL A 296 26.11 -4.33 -25.34
CA VAL A 296 25.21 -3.30 -25.85
C VAL A 296 24.16 -3.92 -26.77
N THR A 297 22.89 -3.56 -26.56
CA THR A 297 21.76 -3.98 -27.41
C THR A 297 20.73 -2.87 -27.55
N ARG A 298 19.87 -2.95 -28.58
CA ARG A 298 18.73 -2.04 -28.77
C ARG A 298 17.42 -2.73 -28.46
N THR A 299 16.45 -1.97 -27.98
CA THR A 299 15.08 -2.42 -27.77
C THR A 299 14.07 -1.41 -28.27
N SER A 300 12.89 -1.87 -28.70
CA SER A 300 11.81 -0.97 -29.16
C SER A 300 11.16 -0.17 -28.03
N SER A 301 11.25 -0.65 -26.80
CA SER A 301 10.70 -0.02 -25.60
C SER A 301 11.68 -0.14 -24.43
N PRO A 302 11.48 0.61 -23.33
CA PRO A 302 12.20 0.39 -22.09
C PRO A 302 11.98 -1.04 -21.59
N LEU A 303 12.95 -1.60 -20.88
CA LEU A 303 12.84 -2.94 -20.29
C LEU A 303 11.80 -3.00 -19.17
N THR A 304 11.50 -1.85 -18.59
CA THR A 304 10.56 -1.69 -17.48
C THR A 304 9.17 -1.28 -17.94
N GLU A 305 8.89 -1.28 -19.25
CA GLU A 305 7.60 -0.88 -19.79
C GLU A 305 7.20 -1.71 -21.00
N VAL A 306 5.90 -1.76 -21.26
CA VAL A 306 5.33 -2.40 -22.44
C VAL A 306 4.61 -1.34 -23.23
N TRP A 307 5.06 -1.08 -24.45
CA TRP A 307 4.48 -0.06 -25.32
C TRP A 307 3.34 -0.57 -26.19
N TRP A 308 3.31 -1.87 -26.47
CA TRP A 308 2.25 -2.46 -27.27
C TRP A 308 2.02 -3.92 -26.92
N SER A 309 0.82 -4.37 -27.22
CA SER A 309 0.40 -5.76 -27.10
C SER A 309 -0.55 -6.09 -28.24
N SER A 310 -0.56 -7.33 -28.68
CA SER A 310 -1.34 -7.78 -29.83
C SER A 310 -1.84 -9.21 -29.63
N PRO A 311 -2.78 -9.69 -30.44
CA PRO A 311 -3.06 -11.10 -30.51
C PRO A 311 -1.79 -11.90 -30.81
N GLY A 312 -1.56 -12.98 -30.05
CA GLY A 312 -0.38 -13.83 -30.22
C GLY A 312 -0.31 -14.51 -31.59
N PRO A 313 0.90 -14.94 -31.99
CA PRO A 313 1.13 -15.57 -33.28
C PRO A 313 0.25 -16.81 -33.50
N ASP A 314 -0.01 -17.12 -34.76
CA ASP A 314 -0.68 -18.33 -35.17
C ASP A 314 0.33 -19.46 -35.37
N CYS A 315 0.07 -20.60 -34.74
CA CYS A 315 0.92 -21.78 -34.78
C CYS A 315 0.08 -23.03 -35.10
N ILE A 316 0.71 -24.02 -35.72
CA ILE A 316 0.06 -25.30 -36.04
C ILE A 316 -0.22 -26.03 -34.72
N GLY A 317 -1.51 -26.28 -34.42
CA GLY A 317 -1.95 -26.91 -33.17
C GLY A 317 -2.47 -25.96 -32.09
N LYS A 318 -2.66 -24.67 -32.39
CA LYS A 318 -3.27 -23.69 -31.47
C LYS A 318 -4.64 -24.18 -30.98
N PRO A 319 -4.90 -24.23 -29.66
CA PRO A 319 -6.24 -24.53 -29.17
C PRO A 319 -7.22 -23.46 -29.69
N ALA A 320 -8.38 -23.89 -30.21
CA ALA A 320 -9.39 -23.02 -30.83
C ALA A 320 -10.06 -21.99 -29.87
N LYS A 321 -9.55 -21.83 -28.65
CA LYS A 321 -10.11 -20.98 -27.60
C LYS A 321 -9.18 -19.81 -27.28
N GLY A 322 -9.57 -18.64 -27.76
CA GLY A 322 -9.12 -17.33 -27.26
C GLY A 322 -7.91 -16.76 -28.00
N GLN A 323 -8.06 -15.53 -28.49
CA GLN A 323 -6.91 -14.70 -28.85
C GLN A 323 -6.19 -14.32 -27.54
N ILE A 324 -5.13 -15.05 -27.19
CA ILE A 324 -4.24 -14.69 -26.09
C ILE A 324 -3.50 -13.42 -26.51
N VAL A 325 -3.47 -12.43 -25.63
CA VAL A 325 -2.73 -11.20 -25.85
C VAL A 325 -1.26 -11.42 -25.50
N PHE A 326 -0.38 -11.07 -26.43
CA PHE A 326 1.06 -11.13 -26.31
C PHE A 326 1.63 -9.72 -26.25
N THR A 327 2.54 -9.52 -25.32
CA THR A 327 3.46 -8.39 -25.35
C THR A 327 4.48 -8.62 -26.45
N GLY A 328 4.75 -7.59 -27.24
CA GLY A 328 5.78 -7.64 -28.27
C GLY A 328 6.94 -6.72 -27.95
N LEU A 329 8.16 -7.20 -28.22
CA LEU A 329 9.40 -6.44 -28.06
C LEU A 329 10.27 -6.68 -29.30
N THR A 330 10.82 -5.63 -29.88
CA THR A 330 11.85 -5.79 -30.93
C THR A 330 13.21 -5.51 -30.33
N THR A 331 14.22 -6.26 -30.78
CA THR A 331 15.57 -6.11 -30.26
C THR A 331 16.64 -6.42 -31.30
N ASP A 332 17.87 -6.08 -30.96
CA ASP A 332 19.06 -6.36 -31.74
C ASP A 332 19.85 -7.55 -31.16
N ALA A 333 21.02 -7.84 -31.70
CA ALA A 333 21.90 -8.89 -31.22
C ALA A 333 22.36 -8.64 -29.78
N ASP A 334 22.87 -9.69 -29.14
CA ASP A 334 23.35 -9.67 -27.75
C ASP A 334 22.27 -9.30 -26.72
N PHE A 335 20.99 -9.48 -27.04
CA PHE A 335 19.88 -9.13 -26.16
C PHE A 335 19.99 -9.83 -24.79
N THR A 336 20.09 -11.16 -24.80
CA THR A 336 20.15 -11.94 -23.54
C THR A 336 21.45 -11.69 -22.78
N LYS A 337 22.56 -11.53 -23.50
CA LYS A 337 23.88 -11.21 -22.92
C LYS A 337 23.88 -9.85 -22.23
N THR A 338 23.34 -8.82 -22.89
CA THR A 338 23.30 -7.46 -22.35
C THR A 338 22.39 -7.38 -21.13
N LEU A 339 21.27 -8.11 -21.13
CA LEU A 339 20.28 -8.07 -20.06
C LEU A 339 20.49 -9.10 -18.96
N GLY A 340 21.43 -10.04 -19.13
CA GLY A 340 21.63 -11.14 -18.18
C GLY A 340 20.43 -12.09 -18.13
N ILE A 341 19.70 -12.22 -19.23
CA ILE A 341 18.53 -13.10 -19.32
C ILE A 341 18.99 -14.54 -19.56
N LYS A 342 18.44 -15.48 -18.79
CA LYS A 342 18.74 -16.90 -18.95
C LYS A 342 18.00 -17.48 -20.15
N ILE A 343 18.73 -18.08 -21.08
CA ILE A 343 18.16 -18.90 -22.16
C ILE A 343 17.85 -20.29 -21.59
N LEU A 344 16.59 -20.72 -21.70
CA LEU A 344 16.12 -22.04 -21.28
C LEU A 344 16.36 -23.08 -22.38
N HIS A 345 16.06 -22.73 -23.64
CA HIS A 345 16.24 -23.60 -24.80
C HIS A 345 16.64 -22.77 -26.04
N GLY A 346 17.42 -23.35 -26.96
CA GLY A 346 17.81 -22.70 -28.21
C GLY A 346 18.97 -21.70 -28.06
N LYS A 347 18.96 -20.62 -28.84
CA LYS A 347 20.05 -19.62 -28.89
C LYS A 347 19.49 -18.20 -29.01
N ASP A 348 20.30 -17.21 -28.63
CA ASP A 348 20.02 -15.79 -28.86
C ASP A 348 20.16 -15.40 -30.33
N PHE A 349 19.76 -14.17 -30.66
CA PHE A 349 20.03 -13.54 -31.95
C PHE A 349 21.54 -13.38 -32.17
N SER A 350 21.97 -13.70 -33.39
CA SER A 350 23.38 -13.66 -33.83
C SER A 350 23.75 -12.35 -34.54
N GLY A 351 22.76 -11.51 -34.86
CA GLY A 351 22.95 -10.30 -35.66
C GLY A 351 23.14 -10.58 -37.15
N MET A 352 22.79 -11.77 -37.61
CA MET A 352 22.88 -12.14 -39.02
C MET A 352 21.56 -11.80 -39.72
N PRO A 353 21.54 -11.51 -41.04
CA PRO A 353 20.30 -11.26 -41.77
C PRO A 353 19.25 -12.38 -41.66
N ALA A 354 19.67 -13.62 -41.38
CA ALA A 354 18.78 -14.74 -41.12
C ALA A 354 17.93 -14.56 -39.86
N ASP A 355 18.36 -13.73 -38.90
CA ASP A 355 17.64 -13.45 -37.66
C ASP A 355 16.38 -12.62 -37.88
N SER A 356 16.26 -11.88 -38.99
CA SER A 356 15.07 -11.06 -39.31
C SER A 356 13.78 -11.87 -39.46
N SER A 357 13.87 -13.19 -39.61
CA SER A 357 12.73 -14.13 -39.59
C SER A 357 12.77 -15.07 -38.38
N CYS A 358 13.39 -14.63 -37.29
CA CYS A 358 13.45 -15.37 -36.02
C CYS A 358 12.75 -14.64 -34.89
N MET A 359 12.24 -15.42 -33.92
CA MET A 359 11.68 -14.90 -32.67
C MET A 359 12.17 -15.69 -31.46
N LEU A 360 12.18 -15.03 -30.30
CA LEU A 360 12.29 -15.66 -28.99
C LEU A 360 10.94 -15.58 -28.28
N LEU A 361 10.66 -16.59 -27.45
CA LEU A 361 9.48 -16.61 -26.59
C LEU A 361 9.93 -16.69 -25.13
N ASN A 362 9.21 -16.07 -24.21
CA ASN A 362 9.43 -16.37 -22.79
C ASN A 362 8.77 -17.70 -22.40
N LYS A 363 9.13 -18.19 -21.21
CA LYS A 363 8.54 -19.39 -20.61
C LYS A 363 7.01 -19.31 -20.53
N THR A 364 6.44 -18.19 -20.08
CA THR A 364 4.98 -18.01 -19.98
C THR A 364 4.29 -18.13 -21.35
N ALA A 365 4.88 -17.59 -22.42
CA ALA A 365 4.35 -17.75 -23.78
C ALA A 365 4.25 -19.22 -24.21
N VAL A 366 5.29 -20.01 -23.92
CA VAL A 366 5.34 -21.45 -24.24
C VAL A 366 4.28 -22.22 -23.45
N GLU A 367 4.12 -21.91 -22.16
CA GLU A 367 3.13 -22.55 -21.28
C GLU A 367 1.68 -22.22 -21.69
N VAL A 368 1.39 -20.95 -21.95
CA VAL A 368 0.04 -20.49 -22.31
C VAL A 368 -0.38 -21.00 -23.69
N MET A 369 0.57 -21.13 -24.64
CA MET A 369 0.31 -21.78 -25.92
C MET A 369 0.30 -23.32 -25.85
N GLY A 370 0.70 -23.93 -24.73
CA GLY A 370 0.77 -25.39 -24.59
C GLY A 370 1.83 -26.07 -25.46
N LEU A 371 2.92 -25.36 -25.77
CA LEU A 371 3.98 -25.85 -26.66
C LEU A 371 4.97 -26.75 -25.91
N LYS A 372 5.33 -27.90 -26.49
CA LYS A 372 6.31 -28.84 -25.89
C LYS A 372 7.73 -28.61 -26.37
N ASN A 373 7.92 -28.47 -27.69
CA ASN A 373 9.22 -28.25 -28.33
C ASN A 373 9.13 -27.03 -29.26
N PRO A 374 9.19 -25.81 -28.69
CA PRO A 374 8.94 -24.60 -29.47
C PRO A 374 10.11 -24.23 -30.40
N VAL A 375 11.36 -24.60 -30.09
CA VAL A 375 12.54 -24.23 -30.89
C VAL A 375 12.50 -24.89 -32.28
N GLY A 376 12.66 -24.08 -33.33
CA GLY A 376 12.56 -24.49 -34.74
C GLY A 376 11.12 -24.47 -35.30
N MET A 377 10.12 -24.22 -34.46
CA MET A 377 8.72 -24.13 -34.91
C MET A 377 8.49 -22.84 -35.71
N GLN A 378 7.73 -22.95 -36.80
CA GLN A 378 7.28 -21.79 -37.57
C GLN A 378 5.99 -21.23 -36.98
N MET A 379 5.97 -19.93 -36.78
CA MET A 379 4.86 -19.15 -36.24
C MET A 379 4.56 -17.99 -37.17
N ARG A 380 3.28 -17.82 -37.53
CA ARG A 380 2.84 -16.69 -38.35
C ARG A 380 2.43 -15.55 -37.45
N TYR A 381 3.07 -14.40 -37.61
CA TYR A 381 2.66 -13.17 -36.95
C TYR A 381 2.50 -12.06 -38.00
N ALA A 382 1.31 -11.44 -38.03
CA ALA A 382 0.88 -10.59 -39.13
C ALA A 382 1.08 -11.29 -40.50
N ASN A 383 1.89 -10.69 -41.38
CA ASN A 383 2.18 -11.22 -42.73
C ASN A 383 3.51 -11.98 -42.82
N THR A 384 4.21 -12.18 -41.70
CA THR A 384 5.56 -12.77 -41.68
C THR A 384 5.56 -14.11 -40.95
N ILE A 385 6.29 -15.08 -41.47
CA ILE A 385 6.55 -16.34 -40.80
C ILE A 385 7.88 -16.22 -40.06
N TYR A 386 7.84 -16.38 -38.74
CA TYR A 386 9.01 -16.39 -37.88
C TYR A 386 9.31 -17.81 -37.42
N THR A 387 10.59 -18.13 -37.29
CA THR A 387 11.07 -19.36 -36.70
C THR A 387 11.47 -19.09 -35.24
N VAL A 388 10.95 -19.88 -34.30
CA VAL A 388 11.33 -19.74 -32.89
C VAL A 388 12.79 -20.19 -32.72
N LYS A 389 13.68 -19.26 -32.41
CA LYS A 389 15.13 -19.50 -32.26
C LYS A 389 15.50 -19.96 -30.85
N GLY A 390 14.72 -19.54 -29.85
CA GLY A 390 14.98 -19.84 -28.46
C GLY A 390 13.84 -19.49 -27.53
N VAL A 391 13.93 -20.03 -26.32
CA VAL A 391 13.04 -19.74 -25.20
C VAL A 391 13.87 -19.14 -24.08
N VAL A 392 13.46 -17.98 -23.61
CA VAL A 392 14.08 -17.27 -22.48
C VAL A 392 13.26 -17.43 -21.21
N ASP A 393 13.88 -17.18 -20.07
CA ASP A 393 13.16 -17.12 -18.79
C ASP A 393 12.17 -15.95 -18.75
N ASP A 394 11.27 -15.96 -17.78
CA ASP A 394 10.21 -14.98 -17.65
C ASP A 394 10.71 -13.60 -17.22
N ILE A 395 10.38 -12.56 -18.00
CA ILE A 395 10.83 -11.17 -17.79
C ILE A 395 9.69 -10.33 -17.24
N VAL A 396 9.90 -9.72 -16.07
CA VAL A 396 8.93 -8.83 -15.42
C VAL A 396 9.14 -7.39 -15.93
N MET A 397 8.48 -7.06 -17.04
CA MET A 397 8.58 -5.73 -17.66
C MET A 397 7.60 -4.73 -17.05
N GLU A 398 6.31 -5.06 -16.91
CA GLU A 398 5.26 -4.13 -16.44
C GLU A 398 5.24 -3.95 -14.90
N SER A 399 4.28 -4.55 -14.22
CA SER A 399 4.11 -4.42 -12.77
C SER A 399 4.71 -5.64 -12.07
N PRO A 400 5.56 -5.46 -11.04
CA PRO A 400 6.08 -6.57 -10.26
C PRO A 400 4.98 -7.33 -9.50
N PHE A 401 3.81 -6.72 -9.36
CA PHE A 401 2.62 -7.27 -8.69
C PHE A 401 1.71 -8.10 -9.62
N LYS A 402 1.91 -8.00 -10.94
CA LYS A 402 1.13 -8.70 -11.97
C LYS A 402 1.78 -10.03 -12.39
N PRO A 403 1.01 -10.97 -12.97
CA PRO A 403 1.60 -12.14 -13.62
C PRO A 403 2.50 -11.69 -14.78
N VAL A 404 3.46 -12.54 -15.16
CA VAL A 404 4.29 -12.27 -16.33
C VAL A 404 3.42 -12.41 -17.58
N SER A 405 3.51 -11.45 -18.49
CA SER A 405 2.77 -11.50 -19.75
C SER A 405 3.46 -12.47 -20.73
N PRO A 406 2.72 -13.19 -21.58
CA PRO A 406 3.30 -13.88 -22.73
C PRO A 406 4.07 -12.88 -23.59
N LEU A 407 5.37 -13.10 -23.77
CA LEU A 407 6.28 -12.20 -24.46
C LEU A 407 6.79 -12.88 -25.74
N MET A 408 6.64 -12.18 -26.85
CA MET A 408 7.32 -12.50 -28.10
C MET A 408 8.35 -11.41 -28.40
N ILE A 409 9.56 -11.84 -28.71
CA ILE A 409 10.69 -10.97 -29.00
C ILE A 409 11.14 -11.27 -30.42
N TYR A 410 11.22 -10.29 -31.29
CA TYR A 410 11.71 -10.50 -32.66
C TYR A 410 12.87 -9.58 -32.98
N TYR A 411 13.71 -10.06 -33.90
CA TYR A 411 14.90 -9.33 -34.30
C TYR A 411 14.52 -8.21 -35.27
N ASP A 412 14.97 -7.00 -34.96
CA ASP A 412 14.85 -5.83 -35.82
C ASP A 412 16.10 -4.97 -35.67
N ASP A 413 16.95 -4.98 -36.69
CA ASP A 413 18.18 -4.19 -36.76
C ASP A 413 17.91 -2.68 -36.93
N LYS A 414 16.64 -2.30 -37.07
CA LYS A 414 16.16 -0.91 -37.08
C LYS A 414 15.39 -0.55 -35.80
N SER A 415 15.35 -1.44 -34.81
CA SER A 415 14.75 -1.17 -33.50
C SER A 415 15.36 0.09 -32.88
N SER A 416 14.51 1.07 -32.56
CA SER A 416 14.92 2.46 -32.36
C SER A 416 14.44 3.11 -31.06
N GLY A 417 13.96 2.33 -30.09
CA GLY A 417 13.44 2.89 -28.84
C GLY A 417 14.55 3.29 -27.86
N PHE A 418 15.33 2.31 -27.42
CA PHE A 418 16.33 2.46 -26.36
C PHE A 418 17.61 1.70 -26.69
N ILE A 419 18.74 2.28 -26.30
CA ILE A 419 20.04 1.60 -26.24
C ILE A 419 20.25 1.16 -24.80
N ASN A 420 20.50 -0.13 -24.60
CA ASN A 420 20.77 -0.73 -23.31
C ASN A 420 22.26 -1.02 -23.19
N LEU A 421 22.89 -0.54 -22.12
CA LEU A 421 24.31 -0.69 -21.83
C LEU A 421 24.51 -1.51 -20.56
N ARG A 422 25.24 -2.61 -20.65
CA ARG A 422 25.74 -3.33 -19.48
C ARG A 422 27.08 -2.73 -19.08
N LEU A 423 27.12 -2.06 -17.93
CA LEU A 423 28.36 -1.49 -17.40
C LEU A 423 29.24 -2.59 -16.80
N ASN A 424 30.55 -2.44 -16.99
CA ASN A 424 31.53 -3.32 -16.38
C ASN A 424 31.58 -3.09 -14.87
N GLN A 425 31.37 -4.16 -14.09
CA GLN A 425 31.33 -4.12 -12.63
C GLN A 425 32.68 -3.75 -11.98
N ALA A 426 33.79 -3.93 -12.71
CA ALA A 426 35.13 -3.56 -12.23
C ALA A 426 35.38 -2.04 -12.23
N ILE A 427 34.55 -1.27 -12.95
CA ILE A 427 34.69 0.19 -13.08
C ILE A 427 33.52 0.87 -12.36
N PRO A 428 33.76 1.94 -11.58
CA PRO A 428 32.67 2.69 -10.95
C PRO A 428 31.66 3.21 -11.99
N ALA A 429 30.36 2.98 -11.76
CA ALA A 429 29.30 3.30 -12.73
C ALA A 429 29.35 4.74 -13.24
N HIS A 430 29.62 5.72 -12.37
CA HIS A 430 29.76 7.13 -12.76
C HIS A 430 30.90 7.36 -13.78
N GLN A 431 31.99 6.60 -13.72
CA GLN A 431 33.07 6.68 -14.70
C GLN A 431 32.67 6.03 -16.03
N SER A 432 32.01 4.87 -15.99
CA SER A 432 31.49 4.20 -17.20
C SER A 432 30.48 5.09 -17.94
N ILE A 433 29.64 5.81 -17.20
CA ILE A 433 28.67 6.75 -17.76
C ILE A 433 29.36 7.95 -18.41
N LYS A 434 30.45 8.49 -17.85
CA LYS A 434 31.22 9.55 -18.51
C LYS A 434 31.82 9.12 -19.84
N TYR A 435 32.30 7.88 -19.94
CA TYR A 435 32.78 7.33 -21.21
C TYR A 435 31.63 7.18 -22.22
N ALA A 436 30.48 6.66 -21.77
CA ALA A 436 29.29 6.56 -22.61
C ALA A 436 28.82 7.94 -23.10
N GLU A 437 28.74 8.93 -22.20
CA GLU A 437 28.34 10.31 -22.49
C GLU A 437 29.22 10.94 -23.58
N ALA A 438 30.54 10.80 -23.48
CA ALA A 438 31.47 11.35 -24.46
C ALA A 438 31.26 10.76 -25.87
N ILE A 439 31.01 9.45 -25.95
CA ILE A 439 30.76 8.76 -27.22
C ILE A 439 29.38 9.15 -27.76
N ILE A 440 28.34 9.11 -26.92
CA ILE A 440 26.97 9.45 -27.35
C ILE A 440 26.88 10.90 -27.82
N LYS A 441 27.50 11.87 -27.12
CA LYS A 441 27.54 13.28 -27.56
C LYS A 441 28.28 13.49 -28.88
N LYS A 442 29.27 12.66 -29.21
CA LYS A 442 29.99 12.71 -30.50
C LYS A 442 29.07 12.36 -31.68
N TYR A 443 28.14 11.41 -31.50
CA TYR A 443 27.23 10.94 -32.55
C TYR A 443 25.81 11.53 -32.46
N ASN A 444 25.49 12.22 -31.37
CA ASN A 444 24.19 12.83 -31.12
C ASN A 444 24.33 14.20 -30.44
N PRO A 445 25.03 15.17 -31.06
CA PRO A 445 25.35 16.46 -30.42
C PRO A 445 24.13 17.37 -30.23
N SER A 446 23.06 17.12 -30.99
CA SER A 446 21.84 17.93 -31.01
C SER A 446 20.88 17.67 -29.84
N TYR A 447 21.08 16.57 -29.10
CA TYR A 447 20.21 16.16 -28.01
C TYR A 447 20.98 16.07 -26.68
N PRO A 448 20.34 16.36 -25.54
CA PRO A 448 20.96 16.15 -24.24
C PRO A 448 21.24 14.66 -24.00
N PHE A 449 22.29 14.38 -23.23
CA PHE A 449 22.60 13.00 -22.81
C PHE A 449 21.69 12.64 -21.63
N GLU A 450 20.61 11.93 -21.92
CA GLU A 450 19.70 11.37 -20.93
C GLU A 450 19.96 9.88 -20.74
N TYR A 451 19.95 9.43 -19.49
CA TYR A 451 20.09 8.01 -19.16
C TYR A 451 19.30 7.67 -17.91
N GLU A 452 18.86 6.43 -17.83
CA GLU A 452 18.19 5.90 -16.64
C GLU A 452 18.82 4.57 -16.23
N PHE A 453 19.09 4.42 -14.93
CA PHE A 453 19.45 3.12 -14.38
C PHE A 453 18.21 2.24 -14.27
N VAL A 454 18.29 1.01 -14.79
CA VAL A 454 17.15 0.10 -14.83
C VAL A 454 16.68 -0.28 -13.43
N ASN A 455 17.59 -0.47 -12.49
CA ASN A 455 17.24 -0.75 -11.10
C ASN A 455 16.49 0.43 -10.44
N GLU A 456 16.85 1.68 -10.72
CA GLU A 456 16.15 2.86 -10.21
C GLU A 456 14.74 2.98 -10.79
N VAL A 457 14.59 2.80 -12.11
CA VAL A 457 13.27 2.79 -12.78
C VAL A 457 12.39 1.67 -12.22
N TYR A 458 12.96 0.48 -12.03
CA TYR A 458 12.24 -0.65 -11.45
C TYR A 458 11.84 -0.39 -9.99
N ASN A 459 12.74 0.19 -9.19
CA ASN A 459 12.48 0.54 -7.78
C ASN A 459 11.40 1.61 -7.63
N ARG A 460 11.26 2.53 -8.59
CA ARG A 460 10.18 3.54 -8.58
C ARG A 460 8.79 2.90 -8.54
N LYS A 461 8.62 1.68 -9.04
CA LYS A 461 7.35 0.93 -9.00
C LYS A 461 6.92 0.52 -7.58
N PHE A 462 7.84 0.52 -6.61
CA PHE A 462 7.57 0.17 -5.22
C PHE A 462 7.30 1.38 -4.31
N ILE A 463 7.48 2.62 -4.79
CA ILE A 463 7.38 3.83 -3.96
C ILE A 463 6.03 3.91 -3.24
N SER A 464 4.92 3.67 -3.96
CA SER A 464 3.57 3.72 -3.38
C SER A 464 3.40 2.67 -2.27
N GLU A 465 3.86 1.45 -2.51
CA GLU A 465 3.74 0.34 -1.56
C GLU A 465 4.63 0.54 -0.32
N GLU A 466 5.85 1.05 -0.51
CA GLU A 466 6.71 1.44 0.60
C GLU A 466 6.09 2.54 1.46
N LEU A 467 5.50 3.56 0.84
CA LEU A 467 4.81 4.63 1.53
C LEU A 467 3.64 4.06 2.35
N ILE A 468 2.87 3.12 1.78
CA ILE A 468 1.79 2.43 2.49
C ILE A 468 2.31 1.62 3.67
N SER A 469 3.40 0.87 3.50
CA SER A 469 4.04 0.13 4.59
C SER A 469 4.49 1.07 5.71
N LYS A 470 5.12 2.20 5.38
CA LYS A 470 5.59 3.20 6.35
C LYS A 470 4.42 3.81 7.11
N LEU A 471 3.38 4.27 6.41
CA LEU A 471 2.18 4.86 7.04
C LEU A 471 1.44 3.86 7.93
N THR A 472 1.23 2.63 7.44
CA THR A 472 0.58 1.56 8.23
C THR A 472 1.40 1.21 9.47
N THR A 473 2.74 1.26 9.40
CA THR A 473 3.63 1.06 10.56
C THR A 473 3.49 2.17 11.60
N ILE A 474 3.43 3.43 11.17
CA ILE A 474 3.19 4.59 12.06
C ILE A 474 1.82 4.49 12.73
N PHE A 475 0.78 4.11 11.98
CA PHE A 475 -0.56 3.97 12.52
C PHE A 475 -0.69 2.79 13.50
N ALA A 476 -0.05 1.65 13.20
CA ALA A 476 0.01 0.53 14.12
C ALA A 476 0.77 0.88 15.42
N SER A 477 1.90 1.58 15.32
CA SER A 477 2.66 2.00 16.50
C SER A 477 1.87 2.99 17.37
N LEU A 478 1.16 3.94 16.75
CA LEU A 478 0.25 4.84 17.46
C LEU A 478 -0.90 4.09 18.14
N ALA A 479 -1.50 3.11 17.46
CA ALA A 479 -2.56 2.28 18.03
C ALA A 479 -2.07 1.47 19.24
N ILE A 480 -0.85 0.89 19.19
CA ILE A 480 -0.21 0.24 20.34
C ILE A 480 -0.01 1.25 21.47
N PHE A 481 0.54 2.43 21.16
CA PHE A 481 0.84 3.44 22.16
C PHE A 481 -0.41 3.89 22.93
N ILE A 482 -1.50 4.20 22.20
CA ILE A 482 -2.79 4.56 22.80
C ILE A 482 -3.33 3.39 23.63
N CYS A 483 -3.18 2.16 23.13
CA CYS A 483 -3.65 0.97 23.83
C CYS A 483 -2.92 0.77 25.17
N CYS A 484 -1.60 0.94 25.18
CA CYS A 484 -0.75 0.86 26.35
C CYS A 484 -1.10 1.93 27.41
N ILE A 485 -1.39 3.17 26.99
CA ILE A 485 -1.84 4.23 27.92
C ILE A 485 -3.16 3.84 28.59
N GLY A 486 -4.11 3.32 27.81
CA GLY A 486 -5.39 2.89 28.36
C GLY A 486 -5.26 1.74 29.34
N LEU A 487 -4.44 0.75 29.00
CA LEU A 487 -4.13 -0.35 29.89
C LEU A 487 -3.46 0.14 31.19
N ALA A 488 -2.51 1.06 31.09
CA ALA A 488 -1.82 1.63 32.25
C ALA A 488 -2.81 2.35 33.18
N GLY A 489 -3.75 3.11 32.62
CA GLY A 489 -4.80 3.77 33.40
C GLY A 489 -5.77 2.79 34.07
N LEU A 490 -6.22 1.77 33.33
CA LEU A 490 -7.10 0.72 33.84
C LEU A 490 -6.46 -0.09 34.97
N THR A 491 -5.18 -0.44 34.80
CA THR A 491 -4.42 -1.24 35.79
C THR A 491 -4.19 -0.44 37.05
N ALA A 492 -3.76 0.83 36.95
CA ALA A 492 -3.60 1.73 38.10
C ALA A 492 -4.90 1.84 38.92
N PHE A 493 -6.04 2.00 38.25
CA PHE A 493 -7.35 2.04 38.93
C PHE A 493 -7.74 0.71 39.58
N THR A 494 -7.47 -0.42 38.91
CA THR A 494 -7.80 -1.75 39.45
C THR A 494 -6.96 -2.05 40.69
N ILE A 495 -5.70 -1.61 40.69
CA ILE A 495 -4.83 -1.65 41.87
C ILE A 495 -5.42 -0.77 42.98
N GLU A 496 -5.83 0.47 42.68
CA GLU A 496 -6.44 1.39 43.66
C GLU A 496 -7.66 0.77 44.35
N LYS A 497 -8.56 0.13 43.59
CA LYS A 497 -9.72 -0.60 44.12
C LYS A 497 -9.38 -1.78 45.02
N ARG A 498 -8.32 -2.51 44.68
CA ARG A 498 -7.91 -3.71 45.41
C ARG A 498 -6.81 -3.41 46.43
N THR A 499 -6.54 -2.15 46.75
CA THR A 499 -5.49 -1.74 47.71
C THR A 499 -5.62 -2.46 49.05
N ARG A 500 -6.81 -2.54 49.65
CA ARG A 500 -7.03 -3.25 50.92
C ARG A 500 -6.73 -4.74 50.81
N GLU A 501 -7.24 -5.40 49.78
CA GLU A 501 -7.01 -6.82 49.51
C GLU A 501 -5.51 -7.12 49.30
N LEU A 502 -4.84 -6.31 48.46
CA LEU A 502 -3.42 -6.43 48.16
C LEU A 502 -2.56 -6.10 49.38
N GLY A 503 -2.96 -5.12 50.20
CA GLY A 503 -2.30 -4.74 51.45
C GLY A 503 -2.34 -5.84 52.49
N VAL A 504 -3.51 -6.44 52.72
CA VAL A 504 -3.67 -7.60 53.62
C VAL A 504 -2.83 -8.78 53.12
N ARG A 505 -2.92 -9.14 51.84
CA ARG A 505 -2.12 -10.22 51.26
C ARG A 505 -0.60 -9.97 51.37
N LYS A 506 -0.16 -8.73 51.18
CA LYS A 506 1.26 -8.35 51.31
C LYS A 506 1.76 -8.45 52.75
N VAL A 507 0.94 -8.05 53.73
CA VAL A 507 1.25 -8.23 55.16
C VAL A 507 1.27 -9.71 55.54
N LEU A 508 0.42 -10.53 54.92
CA LEU A 508 0.42 -12.00 55.04
C LEU A 508 1.57 -12.69 54.26
N GLY A 509 2.55 -11.94 53.75
CA GLY A 509 3.75 -12.49 53.11
C GLY A 509 3.64 -12.76 51.61
N ALA A 510 2.56 -12.32 50.94
CA ALA A 510 2.45 -12.51 49.48
C ALA A 510 3.55 -11.76 48.73
N SER A 511 4.24 -12.46 47.83
CA SER A 511 5.29 -11.87 47.00
C SER A 511 4.73 -10.89 45.97
N LEU A 512 5.57 -9.99 45.48
CA LEU A 512 5.18 -9.03 44.44
C LEU A 512 4.73 -9.74 43.14
N THR A 513 5.31 -10.90 42.84
CA THR A 513 4.95 -11.75 41.70
C THR A 513 3.58 -12.41 41.87
N GLN A 514 3.20 -12.82 43.08
CA GLN A 514 1.86 -13.34 43.37
C GLN A 514 0.77 -12.27 43.21
N LEU A 515 1.06 -11.04 43.66
CA LEU A 515 0.17 -9.89 43.47
C LEU A 515 0.05 -9.53 41.97
N ALA A 516 1.16 -9.57 41.23
CA ALA A 516 1.17 -9.37 39.78
C ALA A 516 0.34 -10.42 39.04
N LYS A 517 0.51 -11.71 39.37
CA LYS A 517 -0.27 -12.80 38.76
C LYS A 517 -1.77 -12.63 38.97
N LEU A 518 -2.19 -12.16 40.15
CA LEU A 518 -3.61 -11.94 40.47
C LEU A 518 -4.25 -10.89 39.54
N ILE A 519 -3.55 -9.77 39.32
CA ILE A 519 -4.05 -8.67 38.48
C ILE A 519 -3.91 -9.01 36.99
N SER A 520 -2.78 -9.58 36.58
CA SER A 520 -2.52 -9.98 35.21
C SER A 520 -3.52 -11.01 34.69
N ARG A 521 -4.06 -11.90 35.56
CA ARG A 521 -5.03 -12.92 35.14
C ARG A 521 -6.25 -12.32 34.42
N GLU A 522 -6.76 -11.18 34.88
CA GLU A 522 -7.91 -10.54 34.25
C GLU A 522 -7.56 -9.98 32.86
N PHE A 523 -6.39 -9.36 32.71
CA PHE A 523 -5.94 -8.83 31.42
C PHE A 523 -5.54 -9.91 30.44
N ILE A 524 -4.90 -10.99 30.90
CA ILE A 524 -4.58 -12.16 30.08
C ILE A 524 -5.86 -12.75 29.49
N GLN A 525 -6.93 -12.90 30.27
CA GLN A 525 -8.22 -13.38 29.74
C GLN A 525 -8.78 -12.48 28.64
N LEU A 526 -8.71 -11.16 28.80
CA LEU A 526 -9.19 -10.22 27.78
C LEU A 526 -8.34 -10.27 26.51
N VAL A 527 -7.02 -10.35 26.65
CA VAL A 527 -6.09 -10.48 25.50
C VAL A 527 -6.31 -11.81 24.79
N SER A 528 -6.52 -12.91 25.51
CA SER A 528 -6.79 -14.22 24.91
C SER A 528 -8.11 -14.24 24.12
N ILE A 529 -9.17 -13.64 24.66
CA ILE A 529 -10.46 -13.53 23.94
C ILE A 529 -10.28 -12.66 22.70
N ALA A 530 -9.59 -11.52 22.82
CA ALA A 530 -9.30 -10.67 21.68
C ALA A 530 -8.53 -11.42 20.59
N PHE A 531 -7.52 -12.21 20.97
CA PHE A 531 -6.71 -12.98 20.05
C PHE A 531 -7.52 -14.02 19.26
N VAL A 532 -8.42 -14.76 19.93
CA VAL A 532 -9.32 -15.74 19.29
C VAL A 532 -10.25 -15.07 18.28
N ILE A 533 -10.72 -13.85 18.56
CA ILE A 533 -11.58 -13.08 17.65
C ILE A 533 -10.77 -12.52 16.48
N THR A 534 -9.57 -12.01 16.75
CA THR A 534 -8.77 -11.31 15.74
C THR A 534 -8.20 -12.24 14.68
N ILE A 535 -7.75 -13.45 15.02
CA ILE A 535 -7.18 -14.39 14.05
C ILE A 535 -8.10 -14.59 12.82
N PRO A 536 -9.36 -15.05 12.94
CA PRO A 536 -10.21 -15.26 11.78
C PRO A 536 -10.53 -13.95 11.07
N LEU A 537 -10.72 -12.86 11.81
CA LEU A 537 -11.04 -11.56 11.24
C LEU A 537 -9.90 -11.04 10.35
N THR A 538 -8.68 -11.02 10.87
CA THR A 538 -7.50 -10.62 10.10
C THR A 538 -7.23 -11.58 8.95
N TRP A 539 -7.39 -12.89 9.16
CA TRP A 539 -7.19 -13.87 8.10
C TRP A 539 -8.12 -13.61 6.92
N ILE A 540 -9.42 -13.41 7.14
CA ILE A 540 -10.40 -13.15 6.08
C ILE A 540 -10.08 -11.83 5.35
N LEU A 541 -9.84 -10.74 6.11
CA LEU A 541 -9.58 -9.42 5.54
C LEU A 541 -8.29 -9.39 4.74
N MET A 542 -7.21 -9.94 5.29
CA MET A 542 -5.90 -9.94 4.63
C MET A 542 -5.85 -10.94 3.47
N ASN A 543 -6.54 -12.07 3.55
CA ASN A 543 -6.62 -12.99 2.42
C ASN A 543 -7.36 -12.35 1.24
N LYS A 544 -8.46 -11.63 1.51
CA LYS A 544 -9.17 -10.86 0.48
C LYS A 544 -8.30 -9.77 -0.14
N TRP A 545 -7.49 -9.09 0.67
CA TRP A 545 -6.54 -8.09 0.16
C TRP A 545 -5.42 -8.73 -0.65
N LEU A 546 -4.84 -9.85 -0.20
CA LEU A 546 -3.79 -10.59 -0.91
C LEU A 546 -4.27 -11.13 -2.26
N GLN A 547 -5.56 -11.45 -2.42
CA GLN A 547 -6.14 -11.88 -3.70
C GLN A 547 -6.07 -10.81 -4.79
N ASN A 548 -5.86 -9.53 -4.46
CA ASN A 548 -5.61 -8.49 -5.46
C ASN A 548 -4.23 -8.63 -6.11
N TYR A 549 -3.30 -9.37 -5.48
CA TYR A 549 -1.97 -9.64 -5.98
C TYR A 549 -1.93 -11.04 -6.59
N SER A 550 -1.40 -11.19 -7.81
CA SER A 550 -1.24 -12.52 -8.41
C SER A 550 -0.04 -13.26 -7.82
N PHE A 551 1.01 -12.52 -7.43
CA PHE A 551 2.16 -13.03 -6.70
C PHE A 551 2.03 -12.61 -5.24
N HIS A 552 1.48 -13.48 -4.40
CA HIS A 552 1.16 -13.19 -3.01
C HIS A 552 1.72 -14.22 -2.04
N ILE A 553 2.03 -13.78 -0.83
CA ILE A 553 2.43 -14.70 0.25
C ILE A 553 1.24 -15.55 0.71
N SER A 554 1.54 -16.72 1.27
CA SER A 554 0.60 -17.45 2.12
C SER A 554 0.70 -16.92 3.55
N ILE A 555 -0.43 -16.56 4.15
CA ILE A 555 -0.46 -16.07 5.54
C ILE A 555 0.05 -17.19 6.47
N ASN A 556 1.16 -16.93 7.16
CA ASN A 556 1.73 -17.89 8.10
C ASN A 556 1.16 -17.68 9.51
N VAL A 557 0.72 -18.76 10.17
CA VAL A 557 0.18 -18.75 11.54
C VAL A 557 1.16 -18.14 12.54
N TRP A 558 2.47 -18.24 12.28
CA TRP A 558 3.52 -17.64 13.12
C TRP A 558 3.37 -16.13 13.31
N VAL A 559 2.79 -15.39 12.35
CA VAL A 559 2.54 -13.95 12.49
C VAL A 559 1.62 -13.69 13.68
N PHE A 560 0.54 -14.46 13.81
CA PHE A 560 -0.38 -14.31 14.93
C PHE A 560 0.31 -14.66 16.24
N ILE A 561 1.07 -15.76 16.29
CA ILE A 561 1.79 -16.17 17.51
C ILE A 561 2.74 -15.05 17.97
N ALA A 562 3.52 -14.47 17.05
CA ALA A 562 4.45 -13.38 17.35
C ALA A 562 3.72 -12.13 17.85
N VAL A 563 2.63 -11.72 17.20
CA VAL A 563 1.82 -10.55 17.64
C VAL A 563 1.15 -10.81 18.98
N GLY A 564 0.59 -12.00 19.19
CA GLY A 564 -0.04 -12.39 20.45
C GLY A 564 0.96 -12.37 21.60
N PHE A 565 2.16 -12.91 21.39
CA PHE A 565 3.24 -12.84 22.36
C PHE A 565 3.67 -11.40 22.65
N LEU A 566 3.85 -10.57 21.62
CA LEU A 566 4.24 -9.17 21.76
C LEU A 566 3.20 -8.39 22.57
N VAL A 567 1.92 -8.50 22.23
CA VAL A 567 0.84 -7.81 22.94
C VAL A 567 0.74 -8.30 24.38
N LEU A 568 0.82 -9.61 24.61
CA LEU A 568 0.78 -10.18 25.96
C LEU A 568 2.00 -9.72 26.80
N ALA A 569 3.20 -9.71 26.22
CA ALA A 569 4.41 -9.23 26.89
C ALA A 569 4.28 -7.75 27.28
N LEU A 570 3.84 -6.88 26.37
CA LEU A 570 3.56 -5.47 26.67
C LEU A 570 2.53 -5.34 27.79
N THR A 571 1.47 -6.14 27.75
CA THR A 571 0.41 -6.15 28.76
C THR A 571 0.97 -6.47 30.15
N LEU A 572 1.80 -7.52 30.24
CA LEU A 572 2.43 -7.94 31.50
C LEU A 572 3.43 -6.91 32.01
N ILE A 573 4.25 -6.33 31.13
CA ILE A 573 5.20 -5.28 31.49
C ILE A 573 4.46 -4.09 32.11
N ILE A 574 3.39 -3.61 31.48
CA ILE A 574 2.60 -2.47 31.97
C ILE A 574 1.97 -2.76 33.34
N VAL A 575 1.38 -3.95 33.50
CA VAL A 575 0.80 -4.37 34.80
C VAL A 575 1.89 -4.42 35.87
N PHE A 576 3.03 -5.02 35.56
CA PHE A 576 4.14 -5.17 36.49
C PHE A 576 4.72 -3.82 36.91
N LEU A 577 4.94 -2.90 35.97
CA LEU A 577 5.42 -1.54 36.25
C LEU A 577 4.46 -0.77 37.17
N ASN A 578 3.15 -0.88 36.95
CA ASN A 578 2.16 -0.23 37.81
C ASN A 578 2.09 -0.83 39.22
N ILE A 579 2.30 -2.14 39.34
CA ILE A 579 2.37 -2.82 40.65
C ILE A 579 3.65 -2.44 41.39
N LEU A 580 4.80 -2.33 40.71
CA LEU A 580 6.03 -1.85 41.33
C LEU A 580 5.87 -0.43 41.89
N ARG A 581 5.31 0.49 41.06
CA ARG A 581 5.04 1.88 41.47
C ARG A 581 4.11 1.98 42.67
N THR A 582 3.12 1.09 42.77
CA THR A 582 2.12 1.15 43.85
C THR A 582 2.52 0.33 45.08
N GLY A 583 3.20 -0.78 44.86
CA GLY A 583 3.62 -1.73 45.88
C GLY A 583 4.74 -1.20 46.78
N ASN A 584 5.56 -0.25 46.32
CA ASN A 584 6.55 0.42 47.17
C ASN A 584 5.97 1.48 48.10
N LYS A 585 4.66 1.77 48.03
CA LYS A 585 4.00 2.61 49.04
C LYS A 585 3.84 1.81 50.33
N ASN A 586 4.29 2.38 51.44
CA ASN A 586 4.36 1.72 52.74
C ASN A 586 2.95 1.23 53.19
N PRO A 587 2.73 -0.09 53.39
CA PRO A 587 1.42 -0.66 53.69
C PRO A 587 0.80 -0.09 54.99
N ILE A 588 1.64 0.39 55.91
CA ILE A 588 1.23 1.03 57.18
C ILE A 588 0.48 2.35 56.93
N LYS A 589 0.80 3.10 55.86
CA LYS A 589 0.05 4.31 55.49
C LYS A 589 -1.27 3.99 54.78
N SER A 590 -1.37 2.87 54.06
CA SER A 590 -2.60 2.46 53.37
C SER A 590 -3.67 1.89 54.28
N LEU A 591 -3.30 1.32 55.43
CA LEU A 591 -4.26 0.85 56.43
C LEU A 591 -4.70 1.95 57.42
N ARG A 592 -3.94 3.06 57.50
CA ARG A 592 -4.18 4.17 58.44
C ARG A 592 -4.85 5.39 57.81
N ASN A 593 -4.87 5.50 56.48
CA ASN A 593 -5.63 6.53 55.75
C ASN A 593 -7.05 6.05 55.46
N GLU A 594 -7.85 5.87 56.50
CA GLU A 594 -9.31 6.04 56.51
C GLU A 594 -9.77 6.36 57.93
#